data_AF-A0A3P7WMR5-F1
#
_entry.id   AF-A0A3P7WMR5-F1
#
_cell.length_a   1.000
_cell.length_b   1.000
_cell.length_c   1.000
_cell.angle_alpha   90.00
_cell.angle_beta   90.00
_cell.angle_gamma   90.00
#
_symmetry.space_group_name_H-M   'P 1'
#
loop_
_entity.id
_entity.type
_entity.pdbx_description
1 polymer ?
#
loop_
_entity_poly.entity_id
_entity_poly.type
_entity_poly.pdbx_seq_one_letter_code
_entity_poly.pdbx_strand_id
1 'polypeptide(L)'
;MYSRLEIRLSDTLRRLDHSQASKHEMERMLEKTERECFDLREQIRRLETDLINSDLVKQEQRSDKLKAENSNPITPDGETLEDVESFTYLRSIIDEQGGSDADVKARIGKARTAFLQLKNIWNSKQLSTNIKVRIFDTNVKAVLLCGAETWRITTTIIKKVQVFINSCLRKMLNIHWPDTISNSFLWERTNQLPAEEEIRKIRWKWIGHTLRKSSNCITR
;
A
#
# COMPACT_ATOMS: atom_id res chain seq x y z
N MET A 1 53.68 8.49 -49.68
CA MET A 1 52.40 8.99 -49.13
C MET A 1 51.48 7.87 -48.62
N TYR A 2 51.47 6.69 -49.26
CA TYR A 2 50.64 5.53 -48.88
C TYR A 2 50.91 4.93 -47.48
N SER A 3 52.17 4.77 -47.06
CA SER A 3 52.51 4.14 -45.77
C SER A 3 52.01 4.90 -44.54
N ARG A 4 51.86 6.23 -44.62
CA ARG A 4 51.37 7.05 -43.50
C ARG A 4 49.85 6.94 -43.33
N LEU A 5 49.13 6.65 -44.41
CA LEU A 5 47.69 6.41 -44.37
C LEU A 5 47.39 5.01 -43.86
N GLU A 6 48.16 4.00 -44.25
CA GLU A 6 48.00 2.63 -43.74
C GLU A 6 48.24 2.51 -42.23
N ILE A 7 49.27 3.19 -41.69
CA ILE A 7 49.52 3.23 -40.23
C ILE A 7 48.33 3.86 -39.50
N ARG A 8 47.81 4.99 -40.02
CA ARG A 8 46.64 5.66 -39.42
C ARG A 8 45.39 4.77 -39.48
N LEU A 9 45.16 4.07 -40.59
CA LEU A 9 44.02 3.18 -40.75
C LEU A 9 44.11 1.98 -39.79
N SER A 10 45.28 1.38 -39.66
CA SER A 10 45.56 0.28 -38.73
C SER A 10 45.38 0.70 -37.27
N ASP A 11 45.85 1.89 -36.90
CA ASP A 11 45.64 2.45 -35.56
C ASP A 11 44.16 2.74 -35.28
N THR A 12 43.40 3.23 -36.27
CA THR A 12 41.96 3.46 -36.10
C THR A 12 41.17 2.16 -35.96
N LEU A 13 41.51 1.12 -36.75
CA LEU A 13 40.88 -0.20 -36.64
C LEU A 13 41.17 -0.85 -35.29
N ARG A 14 42.41 -0.77 -34.82
CA ARG A 14 42.79 -1.29 -33.49
C ARG A 14 42.07 -0.57 -32.35
N ARG A 15 41.85 0.74 -32.47
CA ARG A 15 41.05 1.53 -31.50
C ARG A 15 39.56 1.18 -31.55
N LEU A 16 39.01 0.95 -32.74
CA LEU A 16 37.63 0.49 -32.93
C LEU A 16 37.41 -0.90 -32.30
N ASP A 17 38.31 -1.86 -32.54
CA ASP A 17 38.25 -3.19 -31.93
C ASP A 17 38.32 -3.13 -30.40
N HIS A 18 39.22 -2.33 -29.84
CA HIS A 18 39.31 -2.13 -28.39
C HIS A 18 38.04 -1.50 -27.80
N SER A 19 37.47 -0.50 -28.49
CA SER A 19 36.22 0.15 -28.10
C SER A 19 35.04 -0.82 -28.13
N GLN A 20 34.99 -1.67 -29.16
CA GLN A 20 33.93 -2.66 -29.36
C GLN A 20 34.03 -3.81 -28.35
N ALA A 21 35.25 -4.25 -28.02
CA ALA A 21 35.52 -5.21 -26.95
C ALA A 21 35.11 -4.65 -25.57
N SER A 22 35.46 -3.40 -25.28
CA SER A 22 35.07 -2.72 -24.03
C SER A 22 33.54 -2.56 -23.90
N LYS A 23 32.85 -2.23 -25.01
CA LYS A 23 31.39 -2.18 -25.04
C LYS A 23 30.75 -3.54 -24.78
N HIS A 24 31.26 -4.59 -25.43
CA HIS A 24 30.75 -5.95 -25.24
C HIS A 24 30.99 -6.50 -23.83
N GLU A 25 32.10 -6.11 -23.19
CA GLU A 25 32.35 -6.43 -21.79
C GLU A 25 31.40 -5.70 -20.84
N MET A 26 31.10 -4.42 -21.11
CA MET A 26 30.08 -3.67 -20.36
C MET A 26 28.68 -4.28 -20.50
N GLU A 27 28.27 -4.70 -21.70
CA GLU A 27 26.98 -5.38 -21.91
C GLU A 27 26.89 -6.70 -21.15
N ARG A 28 27.97 -7.51 -21.14
CA ARG A 28 28.03 -8.75 -20.33
C ARG A 28 27.97 -8.48 -18.83
N MET A 29 28.62 -7.42 -18.35
CA MET A 29 28.52 -7.01 -16.94
C MET A 29 27.10 -6.55 -16.61
N LEU A 30 26.45 -5.78 -17.49
CA LEU A 30 25.09 -5.30 -17.30
C LEU A 30 24.09 -6.48 -17.21
N GLU A 31 24.15 -7.43 -18.14
CA GLU A 31 23.30 -8.63 -18.10
C GLU A 31 23.52 -9.49 -16.85
N LYS A 32 24.76 -9.52 -16.33
CA LYS A 32 25.08 -10.22 -15.09
C LYS A 32 24.45 -9.50 -13.90
N THR A 33 24.59 -8.17 -13.84
CA THR A 33 23.97 -7.35 -12.80
C THR A 33 22.44 -7.41 -12.85
N GLU A 34 21.84 -7.45 -14.04
CA GLU A 34 20.39 -7.60 -14.22
C GLU A 34 19.89 -8.96 -13.72
N ARG A 35 20.63 -10.05 -13.99
CA ARG A 35 20.33 -11.38 -13.45
C ARG A 35 20.44 -11.43 -11.93
N GLU A 36 21.52 -10.89 -11.36
CA GLU A 36 21.68 -10.79 -9.91
C GLU A 36 20.56 -9.94 -9.28
N CYS A 37 20.17 -8.83 -9.91
CA CYS A 37 19.05 -8.01 -9.46
C CYS A 37 17.70 -8.75 -9.53
N PHE A 38 17.49 -9.58 -10.56
CA PHE A 38 16.30 -10.40 -10.70
C PHE A 38 16.23 -11.47 -9.59
N ASP A 39 17.35 -12.17 -9.34
CA ASP A 39 17.43 -13.19 -8.29
C ASP A 39 17.22 -12.60 -6.89
N LEU A 40 17.79 -11.43 -6.62
CA LEU A 40 17.57 -10.70 -5.36
C LEU A 40 16.12 -10.29 -5.18
N ARG A 41 15.45 -9.80 -6.24
CA ARG A 41 14.01 -9.47 -6.19
C ARG A 41 13.16 -10.70 -5.87
N GLU A 42 13.55 -11.86 -6.38
CA GLU A 42 12.81 -13.09 -6.12
C GLU A 42 13.06 -13.68 -4.74
N GLN A 43 14.26 -13.52 -4.21
CA GLN A 43 14.55 -13.82 -2.81
C GLN A 43 13.75 -12.91 -1.87
N ILE A 44 13.68 -11.61 -2.16
CA ILE A 44 12.86 -10.66 -1.40
C ILE A 44 11.39 -11.06 -1.43
N ARG A 45 10.82 -11.38 -2.61
CA ARG A 45 9.42 -11.84 -2.72
C ARG A 45 9.15 -13.11 -1.92
N ARG A 46 10.07 -14.07 -1.91
CA ARG A 46 9.94 -15.31 -1.13
C ARG A 46 9.97 -15.03 0.37
N LEU A 47 10.93 -14.24 0.84
CA LEU A 47 11.03 -13.84 2.24
C LEU A 47 9.81 -13.06 2.72
N GLU A 48 9.27 -12.17 1.88
CA GLU A 48 8.03 -11.44 2.17
C GLU A 48 6.83 -12.40 2.32
N THR A 49 6.73 -13.39 1.44
CA THR A 49 5.64 -14.39 1.48
C THR A 49 5.75 -15.30 2.72
N ASP A 50 6.96 -15.75 3.05
CA ASP A 50 7.23 -16.57 4.22
C ASP A 50 6.98 -15.81 5.52
N LEU A 51 7.34 -14.52 5.57
CA LEU A 51 7.06 -13.64 6.71
C LEU A 51 5.55 -13.47 6.90
N ILE A 52 4.81 -13.20 5.82
CA ILE A 52 3.34 -13.08 5.85
C ILE A 52 2.70 -14.39 6.33
N ASN A 53 3.15 -15.54 5.82
CA ASN A 53 2.63 -16.84 6.24
C ASN A 53 2.96 -17.15 7.72
N SER A 54 4.18 -16.83 8.16
CA SER A 54 4.60 -16.99 9.56
C SER A 54 3.73 -16.15 10.50
N ASP A 55 3.47 -14.90 10.13
CA ASP A 55 2.63 -14.00 10.92
C ASP A 55 1.17 -14.43 10.91
N LEU A 56 0.63 -14.88 9.77
CA LEU A 56 -0.74 -15.41 9.69
C LEU A 56 -0.91 -16.64 10.59
N VAL A 57 0.00 -17.61 10.52
CA VAL A 57 -0.04 -18.84 11.34
C VAL A 57 0.11 -18.53 12.82
N LYS A 58 1.02 -17.61 13.20
CA LYS A 58 1.19 -17.19 14.59
C LYS A 58 -0.04 -16.44 15.14
N GLN A 59 -0.69 -15.63 14.31
CA GLN A 59 -1.93 -14.93 14.68
C GLN A 59 -3.09 -15.92 14.88
N GLU A 60 -3.22 -16.92 14.00
CA GLU A 60 -4.23 -17.97 14.09
C GLU A 60 -4.02 -18.83 15.36
N GLN A 61 -2.80 -19.31 15.60
CA GLN A 61 -2.45 -20.04 16.82
C GLN A 61 -2.65 -19.24 18.12
N ARG A 62 -2.38 -17.92 18.09
CA ARG A 62 -2.63 -17.04 19.25
C ARG A 62 -4.12 -16.83 19.48
N SER A 63 -4.90 -16.64 18.43
CA SER A 63 -6.36 -16.56 18.50
C SER A 63 -6.95 -17.84 19.10
N ASP A 64 -6.52 -19.00 18.63
CA ASP A 64 -7.03 -20.29 19.09
C ASP A 64 -6.63 -20.59 20.54
N LYS A 65 -5.40 -20.23 20.95
CA LYS A 65 -4.97 -20.32 22.35
C LYS A 65 -5.74 -19.37 23.26
N LEU A 66 -5.96 -18.13 22.84
CA LEU A 66 -6.70 -17.13 23.65
C LEU A 66 -8.17 -17.52 23.82
N LYS A 67 -8.76 -18.21 22.83
CA LYS A 67 -10.12 -18.79 22.90
C LYS A 67 -10.19 -20.00 23.83
N ALA A 68 -9.14 -20.83 23.87
CA ALA A 68 -9.08 -22.00 24.75
C ALA A 68 -8.86 -21.65 26.23
N GLU A 69 -8.17 -20.54 26.52
CA GLU A 69 -7.83 -20.12 27.89
C GLU A 69 -8.89 -19.20 28.55
N ASN A 70 -9.82 -18.61 27.79
CA ASN A 70 -10.76 -17.58 28.29
C ASN A 70 -12.25 -17.99 28.31
N SER A 71 -12.58 -19.26 28.54
CA SER A 71 -13.99 -19.67 28.78
C SER A 71 -14.52 -19.30 30.19
N ASN A 72 -13.75 -18.54 30.98
CA ASN A 72 -14.17 -18.08 32.30
C ASN A 72 -14.66 -16.63 32.22
N PRO A 73 -15.82 -16.30 32.84
CA PRO A 73 -16.32 -14.94 32.88
C PRO A 73 -15.30 -14.00 33.53
N ILE A 74 -15.01 -12.87 32.88
CA ILE A 74 -14.15 -11.84 33.45
C ILE A 74 -14.99 -11.03 34.44
N THR A 75 -14.62 -11.05 35.71
CA THR A 75 -15.25 -10.25 36.78
C THR A 75 -14.29 -9.18 37.31
N PRO A 76 -14.25 -7.97 36.71
CA PRO A 76 -13.69 -6.80 37.36
C PRO A 76 -14.62 -6.37 38.51
N ASP A 77 -14.07 -6.15 39.71
CA ASP A 77 -14.79 -5.65 40.90
C ASP A 77 -16.07 -6.42 41.32
N GLY A 78 -16.21 -7.67 40.88
CA GLY A 78 -17.34 -8.55 41.23
C GLY A 78 -18.55 -8.48 40.28
N GLU A 79 -18.50 -7.66 39.24
CA GLU A 79 -19.52 -7.60 38.19
C GLU A 79 -19.10 -8.44 36.98
N THR A 80 -19.99 -9.29 36.48
CA THR A 80 -19.73 -10.08 35.26
C THR A 80 -19.83 -9.15 34.05
N LEU A 81 -18.75 -9.03 33.28
CA LEU A 81 -18.80 -8.28 32.02
C LEU A 81 -19.76 -8.96 31.03
N GLU A 82 -20.62 -8.14 30.41
CA GLU A 82 -21.54 -8.61 29.38
C GLU A 82 -20.77 -8.98 28.10
N ASP A 83 -21.04 -10.17 27.58
CA ASP A 83 -20.49 -10.63 26.30
C ASP A 83 -21.28 -10.00 25.15
N VAL A 84 -20.59 -9.29 24.25
CA VAL A 84 -21.21 -8.56 23.14
C VAL A 84 -20.58 -8.97 21.81
N GLU A 85 -21.43 -9.28 20.82
CA GLU A 85 -21.01 -9.75 19.49
C GLU A 85 -20.11 -8.73 18.75
N SER A 86 -20.34 -7.43 18.95
CA SER A 86 -19.47 -6.37 18.47
C SER A 86 -19.55 -5.12 19.33
N PHE A 87 -18.44 -4.37 19.40
CA PHE A 87 -18.40 -3.08 20.08
C PHE A 87 -17.49 -2.09 19.35
N THR A 88 -17.67 -0.80 19.63
CA THR A 88 -16.81 0.26 19.06
C THR A 88 -15.76 0.68 20.09
N TYR A 89 -14.50 0.46 19.78
CA TYR A 89 -13.37 0.94 20.58
C TYR A 89 -12.49 1.88 19.77
N LEU A 90 -12.24 3.08 20.29
CA LEU A 90 -11.42 4.11 19.63
C LEU A 90 -11.79 4.33 18.15
N ARG A 91 -13.10 4.28 17.84
CA ARG A 91 -13.67 4.44 16.48
C ARG A 91 -13.45 3.26 15.53
N SER A 92 -12.84 2.16 15.98
CA SER A 92 -12.77 0.90 15.26
C SER A 92 -13.85 -0.06 15.76
N ILE A 93 -14.46 -0.81 14.84
CA ILE A 93 -15.40 -1.89 15.20
C ILE A 93 -14.59 -3.16 15.46
N ILE A 94 -14.78 -3.74 16.64
CA ILE A 94 -14.22 -5.03 17.02
C ILE A 94 -15.39 -6.02 17.09
N ASP A 95 -15.31 -7.08 16.29
CA ASP A 95 -16.29 -8.18 16.27
C ASP A 95 -15.71 -9.45 16.91
N GLU A 96 -16.57 -10.40 17.26
CA GLU A 96 -16.19 -11.70 17.85
C GLU A 96 -15.21 -12.51 16.97
N GLN A 97 -15.21 -12.27 15.65
CA GLN A 97 -14.28 -12.91 14.71
C GLN A 97 -12.92 -12.23 14.66
N GLY A 98 -12.75 -11.07 15.30
CA GLY A 98 -11.54 -10.24 15.22
C GLY A 98 -11.25 -9.73 13.80
N GLY A 99 -12.28 -9.71 12.94
CA GLY A 99 -12.21 -9.31 11.56
C GLY A 99 -12.16 -7.80 11.39
N SER A 100 -11.70 -7.32 10.22
CA SER A 100 -11.72 -5.89 9.88
C SER A 100 -12.82 -5.54 8.87
N ASP A 101 -13.69 -6.48 8.51
CA ASP A 101 -14.68 -6.26 7.46
C ASP A 101 -15.76 -5.25 7.88
N ALA A 102 -16.28 -5.39 9.11
CA ALA A 102 -17.25 -4.48 9.68
C ALA A 102 -16.69 -3.05 9.76
N ASP A 103 -15.46 -2.90 10.27
CA ASP A 103 -14.78 -1.60 10.37
C ASP A 103 -14.55 -0.95 8.99
N VAL A 104 -14.03 -1.72 8.02
CA VAL A 104 -13.82 -1.24 6.64
C VAL A 104 -15.15 -0.83 6.00
N LYS A 105 -16.21 -1.62 6.18
CA LYS A 105 -17.55 -1.31 5.66
C LYS A 105 -18.08 -0.01 6.26
N ALA A 106 -17.96 0.17 7.58
CA ALA A 106 -18.39 1.38 8.26
C ALA A 106 -17.60 2.61 7.79
N ARG A 107 -16.28 2.48 7.59
CA ARG A 107 -15.42 3.56 7.11
C ARG A 107 -15.68 3.92 5.65
N ILE A 108 -15.96 2.95 4.78
CA ILE A 108 -16.45 3.21 3.42
C ILE A 108 -17.76 4.01 3.48
N GLY A 109 -18.67 3.67 4.38
CA GLY A 109 -19.91 4.42 4.60
C GLY A 109 -19.64 5.89 4.97
N LYS A 110 -18.78 6.13 5.98
CA LYS A 110 -18.40 7.48 6.42
C LYS A 110 -17.69 8.27 5.32
N ALA A 111 -16.73 7.66 4.63
CA ALA A 111 -16.01 8.28 3.53
C ALA A 111 -16.93 8.61 2.35
N ARG A 112 -17.92 7.76 2.07
CA ARG A 112 -18.95 8.03 1.06
C ARG A 112 -19.77 9.26 1.42
N THR A 113 -20.21 9.39 2.67
CA THR A 113 -20.93 10.57 3.14
C THR A 113 -20.08 11.83 2.99
N ALA A 114 -18.81 11.80 3.43
CA ALA A 114 -17.88 12.92 3.26
C ALA A 114 -17.70 13.29 1.78
N PHE A 115 -17.56 12.30 0.90
CA PHE A 115 -17.44 12.55 -0.54
C PHE A 115 -18.70 13.23 -1.10
N LEU A 116 -19.89 12.78 -0.73
CA LEU A 116 -21.14 13.35 -1.21
C LEU A 116 -21.39 14.78 -0.72
N GLN A 117 -20.98 15.11 0.50
CA GLN A 117 -21.07 16.47 1.04
C GLN A 117 -20.26 17.47 0.21
N LEU A 118 -19.15 17.02 -0.39
CA LEU A 118 -18.27 17.83 -1.22
C LEU A 118 -18.66 17.85 -2.71
N LYS A 119 -19.89 17.44 -3.07
CA LYS A 119 -20.37 17.36 -4.47
C LYS A 119 -20.11 18.63 -5.30
N ASN A 120 -20.26 19.81 -4.69
CA ASN A 120 -20.09 21.08 -5.38
C ASN A 120 -18.62 21.33 -5.77
N ILE A 121 -17.68 20.83 -4.96
CA ILE A 121 -16.24 20.90 -5.22
C ILE A 121 -15.89 20.03 -6.42
N TRP A 122 -16.43 18.81 -6.46
CA TRP A 122 -16.19 17.86 -7.55
C TRP A 122 -16.73 18.37 -8.88
N ASN A 123 -17.89 19.01 -8.86
CA ASN A 123 -18.54 19.57 -10.05
C ASN A 123 -17.97 20.93 -10.50
N SER A 124 -17.15 21.59 -9.67
CA SER A 124 -16.58 22.89 -10.01
C SER A 124 -15.57 22.79 -11.15
N LYS A 125 -15.77 23.57 -12.21
CA LYS A 125 -14.81 23.70 -13.33
C LYS A 125 -13.66 24.66 -13.01
N GLN A 126 -13.81 25.52 -12.01
CA GLN A 126 -12.80 26.50 -11.61
C GLN A 126 -11.66 25.85 -10.81
N LEU A 127 -11.94 24.74 -10.14
CA LEU A 127 -10.95 24.02 -9.35
C LEU A 127 -10.16 23.06 -10.24
N SER A 128 -8.84 23.18 -10.18
CA SER A 128 -7.95 22.23 -10.85
C SER A 128 -8.07 20.84 -10.25
N THR A 129 -7.74 19.83 -11.06
CA THR A 129 -7.70 18.43 -10.63
C THR A 129 -6.83 18.25 -9.38
N ASN A 130 -5.66 18.89 -9.33
CA ASN A 130 -4.72 18.77 -8.20
C ASN A 130 -5.33 19.28 -6.90
N ILE A 131 -6.09 20.37 -6.92
CA ILE A 131 -6.79 20.88 -5.73
C ILE A 131 -7.86 19.87 -5.28
N LYS A 132 -8.65 19.34 -6.22
CA LYS A 132 -9.67 18.33 -5.90
C LYS A 132 -9.06 17.07 -5.29
N VAL A 133 -7.94 16.58 -5.85
CA VAL A 133 -7.20 15.42 -5.32
C VAL A 133 -6.73 15.70 -3.89
N ARG A 134 -6.13 16.87 -3.61
CA ARG A 134 -5.71 17.22 -2.25
C ARG A 134 -6.88 17.24 -1.26
N ILE A 135 -8.03 17.77 -1.68
CA ILE A 135 -9.25 17.79 -0.84
C ILE A 135 -9.75 16.36 -0.60
N PHE A 136 -9.74 15.51 -1.64
CA PHE A 136 -10.08 14.09 -1.54
C PHE A 136 -9.17 13.37 -0.55
N ASP A 137 -7.85 13.53 -0.66
CA ASP A 137 -6.87 12.90 0.22
C ASP A 137 -7.08 13.31 1.68
N THR A 138 -7.29 14.61 1.92
CA THR A 138 -7.40 15.18 3.27
C THR A 138 -8.71 14.84 3.97
N ASN A 139 -9.83 14.73 3.23
CA ASN A 139 -11.15 14.60 3.84
C ASN A 139 -11.74 13.19 3.68
N VAL A 140 -11.66 12.64 2.48
CA VAL A 140 -12.32 11.37 2.14
C VAL A 140 -11.38 10.21 2.42
N LYS A 141 -10.16 10.29 1.90
CA LYS A 141 -9.16 9.23 2.05
C LYS A 141 -8.67 9.10 3.49
N ALA A 142 -8.49 10.22 4.18
CA ALA A 142 -8.17 10.24 5.61
C ALA A 142 -9.23 9.51 6.46
N VAL A 143 -10.53 9.74 6.21
CA VAL A 143 -11.62 9.04 6.92
C VAL A 143 -11.65 7.56 6.58
N LEU A 144 -11.45 7.23 5.30
CA LEU A 144 -11.44 5.86 4.80
C LEU A 144 -10.32 5.03 5.43
N LEU A 145 -9.10 5.55 5.47
CA LEU A 145 -7.88 4.84 5.88
C LEU A 145 -7.49 5.08 7.34
N CYS A 146 -8.25 5.87 8.09
CA CYS A 146 -8.06 5.96 9.53
C CYS A 146 -8.18 4.54 10.14
N GLY A 147 -7.33 4.19 11.11
CA GLY A 147 -7.34 2.85 11.72
C GLY A 147 -6.85 1.72 10.81
N ALA A 148 -6.37 2.01 9.59
CA ALA A 148 -5.83 0.99 8.70
C ALA A 148 -4.55 0.35 9.25
N GLU A 149 -3.87 1.00 10.20
CA GLU A 149 -2.76 0.43 10.96
C GLU A 149 -3.12 -0.88 11.67
N THR A 150 -4.36 -1.00 12.17
CA THR A 150 -4.84 -2.14 12.96
C THR A 150 -5.66 -3.16 12.16
N TRP A 151 -5.96 -2.88 10.89
CA TRP A 151 -6.74 -3.81 10.07
C TRP A 151 -5.98 -5.10 9.79
N ARG A 152 -6.68 -6.24 9.77
CA ARG A 152 -6.19 -7.46 9.14
C ARG A 152 -6.23 -7.27 7.62
N ILE A 153 -5.06 -7.19 6.98
CA ILE A 153 -4.98 -6.93 5.54
C ILE A 153 -5.22 -8.22 4.78
N THR A 154 -6.40 -8.28 4.16
CA THR A 154 -6.77 -9.33 3.21
C THR A 154 -6.89 -8.73 1.82
N THR A 155 -6.69 -9.56 0.79
CA THR A 155 -6.88 -9.14 -0.60
C THR A 155 -8.29 -8.62 -0.85
N THR A 156 -9.30 -9.18 -0.17
CA THR A 156 -10.69 -8.72 -0.20
C THR A 156 -10.85 -7.30 0.34
N ILE A 157 -10.24 -6.98 1.48
CA ILE A 157 -10.28 -5.63 2.06
C ILE A 157 -9.59 -4.63 1.14
N ILE A 158 -8.39 -4.94 0.66
CA ILE A 158 -7.67 -4.09 -0.29
C ILE A 158 -8.53 -3.81 -1.53
N LYS A 159 -9.16 -4.84 -2.11
CA LYS A 159 -10.06 -4.71 -3.26
C LYS A 159 -11.26 -3.82 -2.95
N LYS A 160 -11.93 -4.01 -1.81
CA LYS A 160 -13.08 -3.19 -1.38
C LYS A 160 -12.69 -1.70 -1.27
N VAL A 161 -11.57 -1.41 -0.62
CA VAL A 161 -11.04 -0.05 -0.47
C VAL A 161 -10.65 0.55 -1.82
N GLN A 162 -9.93 -0.20 -2.67
CA GLN A 162 -9.50 0.25 -3.99
C GLN A 162 -10.69 0.56 -4.91
N VAL A 163 -11.71 -0.30 -4.93
CA VAL A 163 -12.94 -0.09 -5.72
C VAL A 163 -13.61 1.22 -5.32
N PHE A 164 -13.70 1.49 -4.01
CA PHE A 164 -14.27 2.73 -3.51
C PHE A 164 -13.44 3.97 -3.92
N ILE A 165 -12.12 3.94 -3.74
CA ILE A 165 -11.23 5.05 -4.15
C ILE A 165 -11.37 5.30 -5.66
N ASN A 166 -11.28 4.25 -6.47
CA ASN A 166 -11.38 4.34 -7.93
C ASN A 166 -12.73 4.89 -8.40
N SER A 167 -13.82 4.55 -7.69
CA SER A 167 -15.14 5.12 -7.96
C SER A 167 -15.18 6.62 -7.67
N CYS A 168 -14.61 7.05 -6.54
CA CYS A 168 -14.53 8.45 -6.16
C CYS A 168 -13.69 9.26 -7.16
N LEU A 169 -12.50 8.76 -7.54
CA LEU A 169 -11.62 9.45 -8.49
C LEU A 169 -12.28 9.63 -9.86
N ARG A 170 -12.97 8.61 -10.39
CA ARG A 170 -13.71 8.72 -11.66
C ARG A 170 -14.81 9.78 -11.61
N LYS A 171 -15.63 9.77 -10.55
CA LYS A 171 -16.69 10.77 -10.33
C LYS A 171 -16.12 12.18 -10.18
N MET A 172 -15.03 12.33 -9.44
CA MET A 172 -14.35 13.62 -9.23
C MET A 172 -13.76 14.20 -10.52
N LEU A 173 -13.27 13.33 -11.41
CA LEU A 173 -12.77 13.71 -12.74
C LEU A 173 -13.88 13.83 -13.79
N ASN A 174 -15.15 13.66 -13.40
CA ASN A 174 -16.31 13.70 -14.28
C ASN A 174 -16.25 12.68 -15.43
N ILE A 175 -15.64 11.52 -15.20
CA ILE A 175 -15.52 10.44 -16.19
C ILE A 175 -16.79 9.61 -16.14
N HIS A 176 -17.54 9.62 -17.24
CA HIS A 176 -18.81 8.91 -17.41
C HIS A 176 -18.71 7.96 -18.58
N TRP A 177 -19.54 6.92 -18.57
CA TRP A 177 -19.72 6.10 -19.76
C TRP A 177 -20.17 7.01 -20.94
N PRO A 178 -19.64 6.87 -22.16
CA PRO A 178 -18.82 5.77 -22.70
C PRO A 178 -17.29 5.90 -22.50
N ASP A 179 -16.81 6.94 -21.84
CA ASP A 179 -15.38 7.17 -21.63
C ASP A 179 -14.78 6.07 -20.73
N THR A 180 -14.01 5.17 -21.34
CA THR A 180 -13.36 4.06 -20.63
C THR A 180 -11.87 4.34 -20.49
N ILE A 181 -11.44 4.66 -19.27
CA ILE A 181 -10.01 4.78 -18.94
C ILE A 181 -9.53 3.60 -18.10
N SER A 182 -8.27 3.21 -18.32
CA SER A 182 -7.61 2.21 -17.50
C SER A 182 -7.41 2.71 -16.06
N ASN A 183 -7.31 1.77 -15.11
CA ASN A 183 -6.99 2.13 -13.72
C ASN A 183 -5.58 2.73 -13.60
N SER A 184 -4.62 2.27 -14.41
CA SER A 184 -3.25 2.82 -14.41
C SER A 184 -3.22 4.29 -14.81
N PHE A 185 -3.91 4.65 -15.90
CA PHE A 185 -3.99 6.04 -16.36
C PHE A 185 -4.74 6.93 -15.36
N LEU A 186 -5.78 6.40 -14.70
CA LEU A 186 -6.48 7.11 -13.62
C LEU A 186 -5.52 7.48 -12.49
N TRP A 187 -4.68 6.54 -12.06
CA TRP A 187 -3.71 6.74 -10.98
C TRP A 187 -2.59 7.69 -11.37
N GLU A 188 -2.07 7.58 -12.58
CA GLU A 188 -1.07 8.51 -13.14
C GLU A 188 -1.59 9.95 -13.15
N ARG A 189 -2.79 10.16 -13.70
CA ARG A 189 -3.41 11.49 -13.80
C ARG A 189 -3.70 12.13 -12.44
N THR A 190 -3.92 11.31 -11.41
CA THR A 190 -4.24 11.79 -10.06
C THR A 190 -3.05 11.72 -9.10
N ASN A 191 -1.89 11.22 -9.57
CA ASN A 191 -0.72 10.93 -8.74
C ASN A 191 -1.06 10.10 -7.50
N GLN A 192 -1.91 9.09 -7.66
CA GLN A 192 -2.40 8.23 -6.58
C GLN A 192 -1.70 6.88 -6.62
N LEU A 193 -1.54 6.26 -5.45
CA LEU A 193 -1.00 4.91 -5.34
C LEU A 193 -2.11 3.88 -5.18
N PRO A 194 -1.85 2.60 -5.52
CA PRO A 194 -2.72 1.51 -5.14
C PRO A 194 -2.95 1.48 -3.63
N ALA A 195 -4.17 1.14 -3.21
CA ALA A 195 -4.61 1.12 -1.82
C ALA A 195 -3.71 0.24 -0.95
N GLU A 196 -3.22 -0.87 -1.50
CA GLU A 196 -2.27 -1.76 -0.81
C GLU A 196 -1.01 -1.02 -0.38
N GLU A 197 -0.40 -0.24 -1.28
CA GLU A 197 0.84 0.48 -1.01
C GLU A 197 0.64 1.57 0.04
N GLU A 198 -0.51 2.25 0.00
CA GLU A 198 -0.83 3.28 0.99
C GLU A 198 -1.03 2.69 2.38
N ILE A 199 -1.78 1.59 2.47
CA ILE A 199 -1.98 0.90 3.76
C ILE A 199 -0.64 0.38 4.29
N ARG A 200 0.22 -0.15 3.42
CA ARG A 200 1.58 -0.57 3.78
C ARG A 200 2.39 0.60 4.34
N LYS A 201 2.34 1.78 3.70
CA LYS A 201 3.01 3.00 4.19
C LYS A 201 2.50 3.44 5.55
N ILE A 202 1.18 3.39 5.78
CA ILE A 202 0.57 3.71 7.08
C ILE A 202 1.11 2.80 8.17
N ARG A 203 1.15 1.48 7.91
CA ARG A 203 1.67 0.48 8.86
C ARG A 203 3.15 0.68 9.16
N TRP A 204 3.99 0.88 8.14
CA TRP A 204 5.42 1.14 8.35
C TRP A 204 5.66 2.43 9.14
N LYS A 205 4.87 3.47 8.89
CA LYS A 205 4.94 4.72 9.67
C LYS A 205 4.58 4.48 11.13
N TRP A 206 3.55 3.66 11.40
CA TRP A 206 3.15 3.28 12.76
C TRP A 206 4.21 2.45 13.47
N ILE A 207 4.76 1.41 12.83
CA ILE A 207 5.87 0.61 13.37
C ILE A 207 7.06 1.51 13.71
N GLY A 208 7.44 2.41 12.82
CA GLY A 208 8.52 3.36 13.08
C GLY A 208 8.22 4.29 14.27
N HIS A 209 6.97 4.70 14.47
CA HIS A 209 6.57 5.46 15.65
C HIS A 209 6.68 4.62 16.94
N THR A 210 6.26 3.36 16.91
CA THR A 210 6.36 2.44 18.05
C THR A 210 7.82 2.18 18.41
N LEU A 211 8.69 1.93 17.44
CA LEU A 211 10.12 1.69 17.66
C LEU A 211 10.88 2.91 18.21
N ARG A 212 10.42 4.12 17.90
CA ARG A 212 11.00 5.37 18.45
C ARG A 212 10.46 5.72 19.84
N LYS A 213 9.45 5.01 20.35
CA LYS A 213 8.87 5.28 21.67
C LYS A 213 9.88 4.86 22.75
N SER A 214 10.31 5.79 23.59
CA SER A 214 11.22 5.51 24.71
C SER A 214 10.56 4.58 25.74
N SER A 215 11.34 3.74 26.41
CA SER A 215 10.89 2.80 27.46
C SER A 215 10.13 3.45 28.62
N ASN A 216 10.30 4.75 28.84
CA ASN A 216 9.65 5.50 29.93
C ASN A 216 8.23 5.97 29.60
N CYS A 217 7.72 5.73 28.39
CA CYS A 217 6.39 6.18 27.99
C CYS A 217 5.35 5.07 28.17
N ILE A 218 4.93 4.85 29.42
CA ILE A 218 3.72 4.10 29.74
C ILE A 218 2.56 5.08 29.64
N THR A 219 1.63 4.81 28.70
CA THR A 219 0.40 5.58 28.59
C THR A 219 -0.46 5.19 29.79
N ARG A 220 -0.62 6.14 30.73
CA ARG A 220 -1.42 6.00 31.95
C ARG A 220 -2.92 6.13 31.65
#